data_AF-A0A401QDB1-F1
#
_entry.id   AF-A0A401QDB1-F1
#
_cell.length_a   1.000
_cell.length_b   1.000
_cell.length_c   1.000
_cell.angle_alpha   90.00
_cell.angle_beta   90.00
_cell.angle_gamma   90.00
#
_symmetry.space_group_name_H-M   'P 1'
#
loop_
_entity.id
_entity.type
_entity.pdbx_description
1 polymer ?
#
loop_
_entity_poly.entity_id
_entity_poly.type
_entity_poly.pdbx_seq_one_letter_code
_entity_poly.pdbx_strand_id
1 'polypeptide(L)' 'SMNIENIEAIQNLQDILHEALQEHEKNRHREDPHRGGKLLMTLPLLRQTANKAVQCFRRIMAEGRVTMHKLFLEMLEAKV' A
#
# COMPACT_ATOMS: atom_id res chain seq x y z
N SER A 1 -11.67 -7.60 7.41
CA SER A 1 -11.61 -6.84 8.68
C SER A 1 -10.17 -6.87 9.15
N MET A 2 -9.41 -5.85 8.79
CA MET A 2 -8.04 -5.66 9.27
C MET A 2 -8.06 -5.60 10.80
N ASN A 3 -7.53 -6.62 11.48
CA ASN A 3 -7.43 -6.65 12.93
C ASN A 3 -6.28 -5.73 13.34
N ILE A 4 -6.59 -4.44 13.50
CA ILE A 4 -5.64 -3.45 14.00
C ILE A 4 -5.76 -3.42 15.52
N GLU A 5 -4.73 -3.92 16.21
CA GLU A 5 -4.71 -3.99 17.68
C GLU A 5 -4.46 -2.63 18.33
N ASN A 6 -3.61 -1.80 17.71
CA ASN A 6 -3.26 -0.47 18.22
C ASN A 6 -3.35 0.57 17.10
N ILE A 7 -4.49 1.25 17.00
CA ILE A 7 -4.75 2.27 15.98
C ILE A 7 -3.85 3.49 16.18
N GLU A 8 -3.59 3.88 17.43
CA GLU A 8 -2.77 5.06 17.76
C GLU A 8 -1.32 4.87 17.30
N ALA A 9 -0.73 3.71 17.54
CA ALA A 9 0.62 3.40 17.08
C ALA A 9 0.71 3.38 15.54
N ILE A 10 -0.32 2.89 14.86
CA ILE A 10 -0.38 2.92 13.39
C ILE A 10 -0.52 4.35 12.86
N GLN A 11 -1.37 5.18 13.49
CA GLN A 11 -1.50 6.58 13.11
C GLN A 11 -0.18 7.33 13.30
N ASN A 12 0.46 7.17 14.46
CA ASN A 12 1.76 7.78 14.73
C ASN A 12 2.84 7.33 13.74
N LEU A 13 2.86 6.04 13.35
CA LEU A 13 3.76 5.56 12.30
C LEU A 13 3.50 6.24 10.96
N GLN A 14 2.23 6.41 10.56
CA GLN A 14 1.86 7.11 9.33
C GLN A 14 2.27 8.58 9.38
N ASP A 15 2.08 9.25 10.51
CA ASP A 15 2.42 10.66 10.70
C ASP A 15 3.95 10.86 10.58
N ILE A 16 4.75 10.01 11.23
CA ILE A 16 6.22 10.05 11.13
C ILE A 16 6.70 9.86 9.69
N LEU A 17 6.14 8.89 8.97
CA LEU A 17 6.51 8.64 7.56
C LEU A 17 6.10 9.80 6.65
N HIS A 18 4.94 10.39 6.91
CA HIS A 18 4.44 11.55 6.16
C HIS A 18 5.33 12.78 6.41
N GLU A 19 5.71 13.04 7.66
CA GLU A 19 6.63 14.12 8.01
C GLU A 19 8.00 13.94 7.34
N ALA A 20 8.56 12.73 7.41
CA ALA A 20 9.83 12.40 6.74
C ALA A 20 9.76 12.60 5.22
N LEU A 21 8.64 12.25 4.58
CA LEU A 21 8.41 12.50 3.15
C LEU A 21 8.36 14.02 2.86
N GLN A 22 7.62 14.78 3.66
CA GLN A 22 7.51 16.23 3.49
C GLN A 22 8.86 16.92 3.64
N GLU A 23 9.63 16.56 4.67
CA GLU A 23 10.97 17.10 4.89
C GLU A 23 11.92 16.74 3.74
N HIS A 24 11.89 15.50 3.27
CA HIS A 24 12.70 15.05 2.15
C HIS A 24 12.41 15.86 0.88
N GLU A 25 11.13 15.99 0.51
CA GLU A 25 10.71 16.71 -0.69
C GLU A 25 11.00 18.22 -0.57
N LYS A 26 10.79 18.82 0.61
CA LYS A 26 11.16 20.23 0.87
C LYS A 26 12.65 20.49 0.70
N ASN A 27 13.50 19.54 1.12
CA ASN A 27 14.95 19.68 1.03
C ASN A 27 15.50 19.42 -0.38
N ARG A 28 14.89 18.48 -1.12
CA ARG A 28 15.37 18.02 -2.44
C ARG A 28 14.71 18.72 -3.63
N HIS A 29 13.47 19.18 -3.49
CA HIS A 29 12.64 19.72 -4.59
C HIS A 29 12.01 21.04 -4.18
N ARG A 30 12.85 22.04 -3.87
CA ARG A 30 12.43 23.36 -3.38
C ARG A 30 11.55 24.12 -4.39
N GLU A 31 11.69 23.80 -5.67
CA GLU A 31 10.94 24.37 -6.78
C GLU A 31 9.48 23.89 -6.87
N ASP A 32 9.14 22.77 -6.23
CA ASP A 32 7.79 22.21 -6.22
C ASP A 32 7.31 21.94 -4.79
N PRO A 33 6.81 22.98 -4.08
CA PRO A 33 6.38 22.85 -2.68
C PRO A 33 5.21 21.87 -2.49
N HIS A 34 4.51 21.50 -3.57
CA HIS A 34 3.37 20.58 -3.54
C HIS A 34 3.74 19.14 -3.93
N ARG A 35 5.02 18.85 -4.18
CA ARG A 35 5.47 17.55 -4.67
C ARG A 35 5.12 16.40 -3.73
N GLY A 36 5.29 16.58 -2.41
CA GLY A 36 4.87 15.59 -1.42
C GLY A 36 3.38 15.24 -1.54
N GLY A 37 2.52 16.25 -1.71
CA GLY A 37 1.09 16.06 -1.98
C GLY A 37 0.82 15.32 -3.29
N LYS A 38 1.51 15.66 -4.38
CA LYS A 38 1.39 14.97 -5.68
C LYS A 38 1.73 13.47 -5.55
N LEU A 39 2.77 13.12 -4.79
CA LEU A 39 3.14 11.73 -4.53
C LEU A 39 2.06 11.00 -3.72
N LEU A 40 1.51 11.61 -2.68
CA LEU A 40 0.43 11.00 -1.91
C LEU A 40 -0.83 10.77 -2.77
N MET A 41 -1.10 11.66 -3.72
CA MET A 41 -2.22 11.51 -4.66
C MET A 41 -2.02 10.37 -5.67
N THR A 42 -0.85 9.72 -5.75
CA THR A 42 -0.69 8.50 -6.57
C THR A 42 -1.14 7.24 -5.83
N LEU A 43 -1.26 7.27 -4.51
CA LEU A 43 -1.65 6.12 -3.69
C LEU A 43 -3.06 5.56 -4.00
N PRO A 44 -4.09 6.38 -4.28
CA PRO A 44 -5.41 5.87 -4.66
C PRO A 44 -5.40 4.96 -5.89
N LEU A 45 -4.68 5.36 -6.96
CA LEU A 45 -4.57 4.56 -8.19
C LEU A 45 -3.75 3.27 -7.94
N LEU A 46 -2.71 3.35 -7.12
CA LEU A 46 -1.95 2.18 -6.68
C LEU A 46 -2.87 1.19 -5.95
N ARG A 47 -3.68 1.66 -4.99
CA ARG A 47 -4.65 0.83 -4.26
C ARG A 47 -5.69 0.22 -5.20
N GLN A 48 -6.22 0.99 -6.14
CA GLN A 48 -7.19 0.50 -7.13
C GLN A 48 -6.59 -0.62 -7.99
N THR A 49 -5.34 -0.44 -8.44
CA THR A 49 -4.64 -1.41 -9.29
C THR A 49 -4.29 -2.67 -8.51
N ALA A 50 -3.80 -2.53 -7.27
CA ALA A 50 -3.53 -3.64 -6.36
C ALA A 50 -4.80 -4.47 -6.11
N ASN A 51 -5.95 -3.82 -5.89
CA ASN A 51 -7.22 -4.53 -5.69
C ASN A 51 -7.61 -5.38 -6.92
N LYS A 52 -7.45 -4.84 -8.14
CA LYS A 52 -7.69 -5.60 -9.38
C LYS A 52 -6.72 -6.77 -9.52
N ALA A 53 -5.45 -6.56 -9.19
CA ALA A 53 -4.43 -7.61 -9.23
C ALA A 53 -4.76 -8.74 -8.24
N VAL A 54 -5.12 -8.42 -7.00
CA VAL A 54 -5.55 -9.41 -5.99
C VAL A 54 -6.74 -10.23 -6.47
N GLN A 55 -7.75 -9.59 -7.07
CA GLN A 55 -8.89 -10.30 -7.66
C GLN A 55 -8.46 -11.24 -8.80
N CYS A 56 -7.57 -10.78 -9.67
CA CYS A 56 -7.03 -11.59 -10.76
C CYS A 56 -6.28 -12.82 -10.23
N PHE A 57 -5.37 -12.64 -9.26
CA PHE A 57 -4.63 -13.73 -8.66
C PHE A 57 -5.53 -14.72 -7.92
N ARG A 58 -6.59 -14.25 -7.24
CA ARG A 58 -7.57 -15.16 -6.61
C ARG A 58 -8.30 -16.02 -7.63
N ARG A 59 -8.64 -15.47 -8.80
CA ARG A 59 -9.23 -16.25 -9.90
C ARG A 59 -8.24 -17.31 -10.42
N ILE A 60 -6.98 -16.92 -10.67
CA ILE A 60 -5.94 -17.85 -11.14
C ILE A 60 -5.70 -18.98 -10.12
N MET A 61 -5.64 -18.63 -8.83
CA MET A 61 -5.52 -19.61 -7.74
C MET A 61 -6.71 -20.58 -7.76
N ALA A 62 -7.94 -20.09 -7.88
CA ALA A 62 -9.14 -20.93 -7.92
C ALA A 62 -9.21 -21.86 -9.15
N GLU A 63 -8.60 -21.49 -10.27
CA GLU A 63 -8.48 -22.36 -11.45
C GLU A 63 -7.52 -23.53 -11.22
N GLY A 64 -6.60 -23.45 -10.25
CA GLY A 64 -5.69 -24.54 -9.87
C GLY A 64 -4.61 -24.89 -10.90
N ARG A 65 -4.49 -24.12 -11.99
CA ARG A 65 -3.57 -24.40 -13.11
C ARG A 65 -2.15 -23.88 -12.90
N VAL A 66 -1.97 -22.97 -11.95
CA VAL A 66 -0.70 -22.31 -11.66
C VAL A 66 -0.33 -22.59 -10.20
N THR A 67 0.85 -23.15 -9.97
CA THR A 67 1.39 -23.33 -8.62
C THR A 67 1.87 -21.97 -8.10
N MET A 68 1.43 -21.62 -6.89
CA MET A 68 1.89 -20.42 -6.20
C MET A 68 2.62 -20.82 -4.92
N HIS A 69 3.66 -20.06 -4.57
CA HIS A 69 4.41 -20.31 -3.35
C HIS A 69 3.57 -20.06 -2.10
N LYS A 70 3.80 -20.83 -1.05
CA LYS A 70 3.04 -20.79 0.21
C LYS A 70 2.84 -19.38 0.77
N LEU A 71 3.93 -18.59 0.88
CA LEU A 71 3.84 -17.22 1.39
C LEU A 71 2.94 -16.32 0.53
N PHE A 72 2.97 -16.49 -0.79
CA PHE A 72 2.11 -15.72 -1.70
C PHE A 72 0.63 -16.10 -1.51
N LEU A 73 0.34 -17.38 -1.35
CA LEU A 73 -1.02 -17.86 -1.05
C LEU A 73 -1.52 -17.30 0.29
N GLU A 74 -0.69 -17.33 1.33
CA GLU A 74 -1.01 -16.76 2.64
C GLU A 74 -1.34 -15.26 2.55
N MET A 75 -0.57 -14.49 1.78
CA MET A 75 -0.85 -13.07 1.53
C MET A 75 -2.15 -12.86 0.73
N LEU A 76 -2.48 -13.76 -0.19
CA LEU A 76 -3.67 -13.64 -1.04
C LEU A 76 -4.97 -14.01 -0.31
N GLU A 77 -4.89 -14.96 0.61
CA GLU A 77 -6.00 -15.44 1.44
C GLU A 77 -6.26 -14.56 2.67
N ALA A 78 -5.25 -13.79 3.10
CA ALA A 78 -5.40 -12.83 4.18
C ALA A 78 -6.60 -11.90 3.94
N LYS A 79 -7.46 -11.77 4.96
CA LYS A 79 -8.58 -10.83 4.94
C LYS A 79 -8.03 -9.41 5.05
N VAL A 80 -8.14 -8.63 3.97
CA VAL A 80 -8.03 -7.17 4.04
C VAL A 80 -9.23 -6.60 4.82
#